data_AF-A0A926A8Q3-F1
#
_entry.id   AF-A0A926A8Q3-F1
#
_cell.length_a   1.000
_cell.length_b   1.000
_cell.length_c   1.000
_cell.angle_alpha   90.00
_cell.angle_beta   90.00
_cell.angle_gamma   90.00
#
_symmetry.space_group_name_H-M   'P 1'
#
loop_
_entity.id
_entity.type
_entity.pdbx_description
1 polymer ?
#
loop_
_entity_poly.entity_id
_entity_poly.type
_entity_poly.pdbx_seq_one_letter_code
_entity_poly.pdbx_strand_id
1 'polypeptide(L)'
;MTGPPARGNDTALPTSPVDDADVPRFLAELGLDAMVDAHVHFLPDRVMDKVWAYFDRAGTHYGMEWPIHYRTSVDERLATLKELGVRAFAPLVYPHKAGMGRWLTDWVTDFAARTPGAVPTATLFPEPDVADYLGTAIGNGARAVKVHVQVGGFDPRNELLRPAWGLLAEA
;
A
#
# COMPACT_ATOMS: atom_id res chain seq x y z
N MET A 1 1.28 -53.87 -3.33
CA MET A 1 1.70 -52.50 -2.94
C MET A 1 0.66 -51.53 -3.43
N THR A 2 -0.28 -51.16 -2.57
CA THR A 2 -1.28 -50.12 -2.84
C THR A 2 -0.61 -48.77 -2.65
N GLY A 3 -0.56 -47.95 -3.70
CA GLY A 3 -0.05 -46.58 -3.62
C GLY A 3 -0.84 -45.74 -2.61
N PRO A 4 -0.27 -44.64 -2.10
CA PRO A 4 -0.98 -43.77 -1.16
C PRO A 4 -2.23 -43.19 -1.83
N PRO A 5 -3.35 -43.06 -1.09
CA PRO A 5 -4.57 -42.49 -1.64
C PRO A 5 -4.32 -41.05 -2.09
N ALA A 6 -4.77 -40.72 -3.30
CA ALA A 6 -4.79 -39.36 -3.80
C ALA A 6 -5.59 -38.49 -2.82
N ARG A 7 -4.99 -37.40 -2.33
CA ARG A 7 -5.74 -36.39 -1.57
C ARG A 7 -6.76 -35.80 -2.54
N GLY A 8 -8.04 -36.09 -2.31
CA GLY A 8 -9.14 -35.46 -3.03
C GLY A 8 -9.07 -33.95 -2.83
N ASN A 9 -8.90 -33.22 -3.93
CA ASN A 9 -8.78 -31.77 -3.94
C ASN A 9 -10.17 -31.16 -4.15
N ASP A 10 -11.09 -31.45 -3.23
CA ASP A 10 -12.50 -31.05 -3.34
C ASP A 10 -12.91 -30.18 -2.14
N THR A 11 -12.02 -29.28 -1.72
CA THR A 11 -12.40 -28.23 -0.76
C THR A 11 -13.08 -27.13 -1.55
N ALA A 12 -14.42 -27.14 -1.55
CA ALA A 12 -15.19 -25.99 -2.01
C ALA A 12 -14.67 -24.73 -1.31
N LEU A 13 -14.35 -23.69 -2.08
CA LEU A 13 -13.91 -22.42 -1.50
C LEU A 13 -15.02 -21.88 -0.58
N PRO A 14 -14.66 -21.31 0.59
CA PRO A 14 -15.63 -20.68 1.46
C PRO A 14 -16.33 -19.53 0.75
N THR A 15 -17.54 -19.22 1.20
CA THR A 15 -18.29 -18.08 0.65
C THR A 15 -17.54 -16.78 0.97
N SER A 16 -17.40 -15.91 -0.02
CA SER A 16 -16.76 -14.60 0.14
C SER A 16 -17.35 -13.81 1.30
N PRO A 17 -16.54 -12.99 2.00
CA PRO A 17 -17.03 -12.18 3.10
C PRO A 17 -18.05 -11.15 2.59
N VAL A 18 -19.09 -10.91 3.39
CA VAL A 18 -20.17 -9.95 3.04
C VAL A 18 -19.89 -8.54 3.56
N ASP A 19 -19.07 -8.42 4.60
CA ASP A 19 -18.57 -7.17 5.18
C ASP A 19 -17.26 -7.43 5.94
N ASP A 20 -16.71 -6.39 6.57
CA ASP A 20 -15.46 -6.45 7.33
C ASP A 20 -15.51 -7.43 8.51
N ALA A 21 -16.65 -7.51 9.22
CA ALA A 21 -16.80 -8.37 10.40
C ALA A 21 -16.81 -9.86 10.02
N ASP A 22 -17.11 -10.17 8.76
CA ASP A 22 -17.14 -11.52 8.22
C ASP A 22 -15.76 -12.00 7.69
N VAL A 23 -14.79 -11.09 7.53
CA VAL A 23 -13.45 -11.42 7.06
C VAL A 23 -12.72 -12.44 7.96
N PRO A 24 -12.76 -12.33 9.31
CA PRO A 24 -12.15 -13.33 10.18
C PRO A 24 -12.72 -14.74 10.01
N ARG A 25 -14.03 -14.89 9.76
CA ARG A 25 -14.64 -16.19 9.43
C ARG A 25 -14.04 -16.73 8.14
N PHE A 26 -14.01 -15.91 7.09
CA PHE A 26 -13.48 -16.30 5.79
C PHE A 26 -12.03 -16.79 5.88
N LEU A 27 -11.17 -16.12 6.65
CA LEU A 27 -9.78 -16.55 6.89
C LEU A 27 -9.70 -17.88 7.64
N ALA A 28 -10.54 -18.06 8.68
CA ALA A 28 -10.58 -19.29 9.45
C ALA A 28 -11.00 -20.49 8.59
N GLU A 29 -12.00 -20.33 7.72
CA GLU A 29 -12.46 -21.38 6.80
C GLU A 29 -11.41 -21.71 5.71
N LEU A 30 -10.59 -20.74 5.31
CA LEU A 30 -9.44 -20.97 4.43
C LEU A 30 -8.23 -21.62 5.16
N GLY A 31 -8.27 -21.72 6.49
CA GLY A 31 -7.13 -22.17 7.28
C GLY A 31 -5.93 -21.22 7.24
N LEU A 32 -6.18 -19.91 7.07
CA LEU A 32 -5.15 -18.87 7.01
C LEU A 32 -5.01 -18.17 8.36
N ASP A 33 -3.78 -18.05 8.85
CA ASP A 33 -3.52 -17.39 10.14
C ASP A 33 -3.58 -15.86 10.08
N ALA A 34 -3.41 -15.27 8.90
CA ALA A 34 -3.38 -13.82 8.69
C ALA A 34 -3.35 -13.43 7.21
N MET A 35 -3.64 -12.15 6.94
CA MET A 35 -3.45 -11.49 5.65
C MET A 35 -2.23 -10.56 5.64
N VAL A 36 -1.73 -10.29 4.42
CA VAL A 36 -0.84 -9.17 4.12
C VAL A 36 -1.57 -8.23 3.19
N ASP A 37 -1.72 -6.96 3.58
CA ASP A 37 -2.30 -5.93 2.72
C ASP A 37 -1.19 -5.19 1.95
N ALA A 38 -1.07 -5.48 0.65
CA ALA A 38 -0.06 -4.90 -0.20
C ALA A 38 -0.41 -3.48 -0.72
N HIS A 39 -1.63 -2.99 -0.49
CA HIS A 39 -2.08 -1.70 -1.03
C HIS A 39 -3.00 -0.96 -0.05
N VAL A 40 -2.40 -0.33 0.95
CA VAL A 40 -3.07 0.59 1.86
C VAL A 40 -2.40 1.97 1.83
N HIS A 41 -3.19 3.04 1.95
CA HIS A 41 -2.68 4.40 1.96
C HIS A 41 -2.66 4.99 3.37
N PHE A 42 -1.46 5.26 3.87
CA PHE A 42 -1.21 6.15 5.01
C PHE A 42 -0.40 7.34 4.49
N LEU A 43 -0.86 8.54 4.83
CA LEU A 43 -0.28 9.81 4.37
C LEU A 43 -0.25 10.77 5.57
N PRO A 44 0.63 11.78 5.57
CA PRO A 44 0.54 12.85 6.56
C PRO A 44 -0.82 13.54 6.51
N ASP A 45 -1.36 13.92 7.67
CA ASP A 45 -2.77 14.36 7.83
C ASP A 45 -3.19 15.41 6.80
N ARG A 46 -2.40 16.47 6.61
CA ARG A 46 -2.70 17.53 5.64
C ARG A 46 -2.77 17.04 4.19
N VAL A 47 -2.07 15.96 3.85
CA VAL A 47 -2.13 15.33 2.53
C VAL A 47 -3.38 14.44 2.46
N MET A 48 -3.66 13.66 3.49
CA MET A 48 -4.85 12.83 3.58
C MET A 48 -6.13 13.68 3.48
N ASP A 49 -6.20 14.81 4.18
CA ASP A 49 -7.33 15.75 4.12
C ASP A 49 -7.59 16.24 2.70
N LYS A 50 -6.52 16.53 1.93
CA LYS A 50 -6.64 16.96 0.53
C LYS A 50 -7.10 15.82 -0.38
N VAL A 51 -6.62 14.60 -0.13
CA VAL A 51 -7.09 13.42 -0.85
C VAL A 51 -8.57 13.19 -0.58
N TRP A 52 -9.00 13.24 0.69
CA TRP A 52 -10.41 13.14 1.04
C TRP A 52 -11.25 14.24 0.41
N ALA A 53 -10.82 15.50 0.47
CA ALA A 53 -11.52 16.62 -0.18
C ALA A 53 -11.62 16.46 -1.71
N TYR A 54 -10.66 15.77 -2.34
CA TYR A 54 -10.73 15.45 -3.77
C TYR A 54 -11.79 14.38 -4.06
N PHE A 55 -11.89 13.33 -3.23
CA PHE A 55 -12.90 12.28 -3.35
C PHE A 55 -14.31 12.74 -2.91
N ASP A 56 -14.42 13.69 -2.00
CA ASP A 56 -15.69 14.37 -1.66
C ASP A 56 -16.32 15.06 -2.89
N ARG A 57 -15.55 15.23 -3.97
CA ARG A 57 -15.99 15.79 -5.26
C ARG A 57 -15.95 14.77 -6.39
N ALA A 58 -15.95 13.47 -6.07
CA ALA A 58 -15.87 12.39 -7.03
C ALA A 58 -16.98 12.45 -8.10
N GLY A 59 -18.21 12.84 -7.74
CA GLY A 59 -19.28 13.06 -8.73
C GLY A 59 -18.89 14.05 -9.83
N THR A 60 -18.10 15.08 -9.50
CA THR A 60 -17.55 16.03 -10.49
C THR A 60 -16.34 15.48 -11.24
N HIS A 61 -15.41 14.81 -10.55
CA HIS A 61 -14.16 14.35 -11.16
C HIS A 61 -14.31 13.07 -12.00
N TYR A 62 -15.26 12.21 -11.63
CA TYR A 62 -15.42 10.85 -12.16
C TYR A 62 -16.84 10.55 -12.68
N GLY A 63 -17.81 11.46 -12.47
CA GLY A 63 -19.20 11.24 -12.89
C GLY A 63 -19.97 10.26 -12.00
N MET A 64 -19.41 9.85 -10.87
CA MET A 64 -20.04 9.00 -9.88
C MET A 64 -19.53 9.30 -8.47
N GLU A 65 -20.37 9.08 -7.47
CA GLU A 65 -19.97 9.19 -6.07
C GLU A 65 -18.94 8.12 -5.69
N TRP A 66 -18.01 8.48 -4.81
CA TRP A 66 -17.00 7.59 -4.26
C TRP A 66 -16.88 7.83 -2.75
N PRO A 67 -17.79 7.28 -1.93
CA PRO A 67 -17.78 7.53 -0.49
C PRO A 67 -16.54 6.95 0.18
N ILE A 68 -15.98 7.69 1.13
CA ILE A 68 -14.82 7.26 1.93
C ILE A 68 -15.34 6.55 3.18
N HIS A 69 -15.26 5.22 3.20
CA HIS A 69 -15.74 4.40 4.33
C HIS A 69 -14.86 4.53 5.58
N TYR A 70 -13.53 4.57 5.41
CA TYR A 70 -12.57 4.64 6.52
C TYR A 70 -12.05 6.07 6.74
N ARG A 71 -12.96 7.05 6.83
CA ARG A 71 -12.62 8.45 7.16
C ARG A 71 -12.40 8.64 8.66
N THR A 72 -11.47 7.86 9.20
CA THR A 72 -11.19 7.75 10.63
C THR A 72 -9.73 8.11 10.91
N SER A 73 -9.39 8.24 12.20
CA SER A 73 -8.02 8.51 12.63
C SER A 73 -7.04 7.43 12.15
N VAL A 74 -5.75 7.73 12.19
CA VAL A 74 -4.70 6.73 11.89
C VAL A 74 -4.86 5.51 12.81
N ASP A 75 -5.07 5.72 14.11
CA ASP A 75 -5.19 4.65 15.10
C ASP A 75 -6.41 3.76 14.85
N GLU A 76 -7.55 4.34 14.48
CA GLU A 76 -8.75 3.58 14.12
C GLU A 76 -8.53 2.76 12.85
N ARG A 77 -7.89 3.31 11.82
CA ARG A 77 -7.57 2.54 10.59
C ARG A 77 -6.59 1.40 10.86
N LEU A 78 -5.63 1.58 11.76
CA LEU A 78 -4.73 0.51 12.20
C LEU A 78 -5.49 -0.57 13.00
N ALA A 79 -6.43 -0.17 13.85
CA ALA A 79 -7.32 -1.10 14.55
C ALA A 79 -8.17 -1.92 13.56
N THR A 80 -8.74 -1.28 12.54
CA THR A 80 -9.48 -1.96 11.48
C THR A 80 -8.63 -3.00 10.75
N LEU A 81 -7.39 -2.67 10.35
CA LEU A 81 -6.48 -3.64 9.74
C LEU A 81 -6.27 -4.88 10.64
N LYS A 82 -6.08 -4.66 11.94
CA LYS A 82 -5.93 -5.74 12.92
C LYS A 82 -7.18 -6.59 13.05
N GLU A 83 -8.36 -5.97 13.12
CA GLU A 83 -9.67 -6.65 13.22
C GLU A 83 -9.96 -7.50 11.98
N LEU A 84 -9.57 -7.02 10.80
CA LEU A 84 -9.64 -7.78 9.54
C LEU A 84 -8.69 -8.98 9.50
N GLY A 85 -7.74 -9.09 10.43
CA GLY A 85 -6.73 -10.16 10.43
C GLY A 85 -5.48 -9.84 9.60
N VAL A 86 -5.22 -8.56 9.32
CA VAL A 86 -3.99 -8.13 8.65
C VAL A 86 -2.82 -8.16 9.64
N ARG A 87 -1.79 -8.95 9.34
CA ARG A 87 -0.56 -9.06 10.15
C ARG A 87 0.52 -8.09 9.69
N ALA A 88 0.59 -7.83 8.38
CA ALA A 88 1.54 -6.90 7.80
C ALA A 88 0.88 -6.13 6.67
N PHE A 89 1.30 -4.88 6.46
CA PHE A 89 0.75 -4.04 5.41
C PHE A 89 1.79 -3.08 4.83
N ALA A 90 1.64 -2.73 3.57
CA ALA A 90 2.49 -1.75 2.90
C ALA A 90 1.83 -0.36 2.95
N PRO A 91 2.22 0.57 3.85
CA PRO A 91 1.75 1.95 3.80
C PRO A 91 2.30 2.62 2.54
N LEU A 92 1.40 3.01 1.64
CA LEU A 92 1.77 3.55 0.33
C LEU A 92 1.58 5.06 0.27
N VAL A 93 2.67 5.77 0.05
CA VAL A 93 2.68 7.20 -0.27
C VAL A 93 2.90 7.41 -1.77
N TYR A 94 2.41 8.51 -2.32
CA TYR A 94 2.68 8.88 -3.71
C TYR A 94 2.80 10.40 -3.91
N PRO A 95 3.84 10.87 -4.62
CA PRO A 95 3.96 12.26 -5.03
C PRO A 95 3.08 12.55 -6.25
N HIS A 96 2.47 13.73 -6.29
CA HIS A 96 1.75 14.23 -7.48
C HIS A 96 2.51 15.36 -8.20
N LYS A 97 3.72 15.70 -7.71
CA LYS A 97 4.62 16.71 -8.27
C LYS A 97 6.03 16.56 -7.69
N ALA A 98 7.00 17.20 -8.35
CA ALA A 98 8.38 17.30 -7.87
C ALA A 98 8.47 18.06 -6.53
N GLY A 99 9.51 17.76 -5.76
CA GLY A 99 9.73 18.21 -4.40
C GLY A 99 8.93 17.42 -3.36
N MET A 100 8.34 16.29 -3.72
CA MET A 100 7.56 15.45 -2.81
C MET A 100 8.16 14.09 -2.51
N GLY A 101 8.94 13.50 -3.42
CA GLY A 101 9.38 12.11 -3.29
C GLY A 101 10.20 11.86 -2.04
N ARG A 102 11.19 12.74 -1.77
CA ARG A 102 12.05 12.66 -0.58
C ARG A 102 11.26 12.69 0.72
N TRP A 103 10.56 13.77 1.03
CA TRP A 103 9.94 13.92 2.34
C TRP A 103 8.76 12.96 2.54
N LEU A 104 8.10 12.49 1.48
CA LEU A 104 7.11 11.41 1.58
C LEU A 104 7.78 10.07 1.91
N THR A 105 8.94 9.79 1.31
CA THR A 105 9.75 8.60 1.62
C THR A 105 10.25 8.64 3.06
N ASP A 106 10.76 9.79 3.53
CA ASP A 106 11.18 9.98 4.92
C ASP A 106 9.99 9.75 5.87
N TRP A 107 8.84 10.38 5.59
CA TRP A 107 7.64 10.25 6.40
C TRP A 107 7.16 8.80 6.52
N VAL A 108 7.11 8.05 5.42
CA VAL A 108 6.61 6.67 5.44
C VAL A 108 7.61 5.70 6.08
N THR A 109 8.90 5.99 5.97
CA THR A 109 9.95 5.26 6.69
C THR A 109 9.80 5.45 8.20
N ASP A 110 9.64 6.70 8.66
CA ASP A 110 9.41 7.00 10.07
C ASP A 110 8.08 6.41 10.57
N PHE A 111 7.04 6.40 9.73
CA PHE A 111 5.76 5.78 10.05
C PHE A 111 5.92 4.27 10.25
N ALA A 112 6.62 3.59 9.35
CA ALA A 112 6.86 2.16 9.47
C ALA A 112 7.67 1.81 10.72
N ALA A 113 8.69 2.61 11.05
CA ALA A 113 9.54 2.39 12.22
C ALA A 113 8.77 2.41 13.57
N ARG A 114 7.67 3.16 13.65
CA ARG A 114 6.85 3.29 14.87
C ARG A 114 5.52 2.52 14.83
N THR A 115 5.21 1.84 13.73
CA THR A 115 3.90 1.21 13.52
C THR A 115 4.05 -0.29 13.34
N PRO A 116 3.68 -1.12 14.33
CA PRO A 116 3.73 -2.57 14.20
C PRO A 116 2.98 -3.09 12.98
N GLY A 117 3.60 -4.01 12.22
CA GLY A 117 3.04 -4.58 11.01
C GLY A 117 3.23 -3.72 9.74
N ALA A 118 3.59 -2.44 9.85
CA ALA A 118 3.91 -1.62 8.69
C ALA A 118 5.25 -2.04 8.07
N VAL A 119 5.22 -2.40 6.79
CA VAL A 119 6.42 -2.68 6.00
C VAL A 119 7.08 -1.35 5.62
N PRO A 120 8.40 -1.18 5.77
CA PRO A 120 9.09 0.01 5.26
C PRO A 120 8.93 0.12 3.74
N THR A 121 8.36 1.22 3.28
CA THR A 121 8.14 1.50 1.86
C THR A 121 8.88 2.76 1.43
N ALA A 122 8.95 2.99 0.13
CA ALA A 122 9.41 4.24 -0.46
C ALA A 122 8.52 4.62 -1.65
N THR A 123 8.77 5.81 -2.19
CA THR A 123 8.17 6.25 -3.46
C THR A 123 9.24 6.91 -4.33
N LEU A 124 8.87 7.34 -5.53
CA LEU A 124 9.73 8.10 -6.43
C LEU A 124 8.92 9.05 -7.32
N PHE A 125 9.56 10.11 -7.77
CA PHE A 125 9.06 11.05 -8.77
C PHE A 125 10.21 11.45 -9.72
N PRO A 126 9.95 11.86 -10.98
CA PRO A 126 10.99 12.43 -11.83
C PRO A 126 11.51 13.76 -11.26
N GLU A 127 12.59 13.69 -10.50
CA GLU A 127 13.29 14.84 -9.91
C GLU A 127 14.78 14.55 -9.76
N PRO A 128 15.66 15.58 -9.73
CA PRO A 128 17.11 15.38 -9.81
C PRO A 128 17.71 14.48 -8.73
N ASP A 129 17.13 14.47 -7.52
CA ASP A 129 17.63 13.74 -6.36
C ASP A 129 16.91 12.41 -6.11
N VAL A 130 16.15 11.91 -7.09
CA VAL A 130 15.35 10.67 -6.97
C VAL A 130 16.18 9.44 -6.60
N ALA A 131 17.35 9.30 -7.20
CA ALA A 131 18.25 8.19 -6.92
C ALA A 131 18.79 8.23 -5.49
N ASP A 132 19.00 9.44 -4.94
CA ASP A 132 19.62 9.64 -3.63
C ASP A 132 18.67 9.22 -2.51
N TYR A 133 17.44 9.73 -2.50
CA TYR A 133 16.48 9.35 -1.44
C TYR A 133 16.01 7.90 -1.61
N LEU A 134 15.86 7.41 -2.83
CA LEU A 134 15.44 6.03 -3.06
C LEU A 134 16.53 5.04 -2.63
N GLY A 135 17.79 5.30 -3.01
CA GLY A 135 18.92 4.48 -2.60
C GLY A 135 19.10 4.47 -1.07
N THR A 136 18.92 5.61 -0.43
CA THR A 136 18.91 5.71 1.05
C THR A 136 17.81 4.85 1.66
N ALA A 137 16.58 4.94 1.16
CA ALA A 137 15.45 4.17 1.67
C ALA A 137 15.65 2.65 1.48
N ILE A 138 16.15 2.21 0.32
CA ILE A 138 16.49 0.81 0.06
C ILE A 138 17.56 0.32 1.04
N GLY A 139 18.64 1.09 1.21
CA GLY A 139 19.71 0.78 2.16
C GLY A 139 19.23 0.69 3.61
N ASN A 140 18.21 1.49 3.96
CA ASN A 140 17.58 1.50 5.27
C ASN A 140 16.48 0.43 5.44
N GLY A 141 16.26 -0.41 4.44
CA GLY A 141 15.37 -1.57 4.57
C GLY A 141 14.00 -1.42 3.93
N ALA A 142 13.78 -0.44 3.04
CA ALA A 142 12.57 -0.41 2.22
C ALA A 142 12.40 -1.76 1.47
N ARG A 143 11.16 -2.28 1.43
CA ARG A 143 10.81 -3.56 0.81
C ARG A 143 9.76 -3.44 -0.30
N ALA A 144 9.13 -2.28 -0.42
CA ALA A 144 8.20 -1.98 -1.50
C ALA A 144 8.33 -0.52 -1.93
N VAL A 145 8.23 -0.27 -3.23
CA VAL A 145 8.27 1.08 -3.80
C VAL A 145 7.01 1.32 -4.59
N LYS A 146 6.22 2.32 -4.20
CA LYS A 146 4.99 2.69 -4.91
C LYS A 146 5.25 3.86 -5.84
N VAL A 147 4.78 3.71 -7.07
CA VAL A 147 4.82 4.76 -8.10
C VAL A 147 3.41 4.95 -8.64
N HIS A 148 2.95 6.19 -8.71
CA HIS A 148 1.61 6.51 -9.24
C HIS A 148 1.73 7.37 -10.50
N VAL A 149 1.95 6.71 -11.65
CA VAL A 149 2.19 7.38 -12.94
C VAL A 149 1.05 8.31 -13.35
N GLN A 150 -0.21 7.88 -13.21
CA GLN A 150 -1.38 8.68 -13.62
C GLN A 150 -1.56 9.95 -12.76
N VAL A 151 -1.53 9.84 -11.44
CA VAL A 151 -1.66 10.99 -10.53
C VAL A 151 -0.42 11.89 -10.60
N GLY A 152 0.76 11.31 -10.77
CA GLY A 152 2.00 12.06 -10.96
C GLY A 152 2.10 12.77 -12.32
N GLY A 153 1.35 12.33 -13.33
CA GLY A 153 1.30 12.96 -14.64
C GLY A 153 2.63 12.97 -15.39
N PHE A 154 3.45 11.93 -15.24
CA PHE A 154 4.77 11.84 -15.87
C PHE A 154 4.95 10.59 -16.73
N ASP A 155 5.90 10.63 -17.67
CA ASP A 155 6.32 9.45 -18.42
C ASP A 155 7.24 8.58 -17.53
N PRO A 156 6.92 7.31 -17.26
CA PRO A 156 7.79 6.44 -16.45
C PRO A 156 9.17 6.20 -17.09
N ARG A 157 9.34 6.54 -18.38
CA ARG A 157 10.62 6.49 -19.11
C ARG A 157 11.43 7.79 -19.01
N ASN A 158 10.98 8.76 -18.21
CA ASN A 158 11.72 10.02 -17.99
C ASN A 158 13.17 9.71 -17.59
N GLU A 159 14.13 10.39 -18.23
CA GLU A 159 15.55 10.13 -18.05
C GLU A 159 16.03 10.30 -16.60
N LEU A 160 15.39 11.19 -15.83
CA LEU A 160 15.67 11.37 -14.41
C LEU A 160 15.39 10.10 -13.59
N LEU A 161 14.48 9.23 -14.05
CA LEU A 161 14.14 7.99 -13.37
C LEU A 161 15.06 6.83 -13.71
N ARG A 162 15.88 6.93 -14.76
CA ARG A 162 16.75 5.83 -15.19
C ARG A 162 17.65 5.29 -14.07
N PRO A 163 18.33 6.13 -13.27
CA PRO A 163 19.14 5.62 -12.15
C PRO A 163 18.29 4.97 -11.07
N ALA A 164 17.09 5.51 -10.77
CA ALA A 164 16.17 4.94 -9.79
C ALA A 164 15.65 3.56 -10.20
N TRP A 165 15.32 3.37 -11.48
CA TRP A 165 14.97 2.05 -12.01
C TRP A 165 16.14 1.07 -11.95
N GLY A 166 17.36 1.54 -12.19
CA GLY A 166 18.57 0.74 -12.02
C GLY A 166 18.74 0.26 -10.57
N LEU A 167 18.57 1.15 -9.59
CA LEU A 167 18.63 0.78 -8.17
C LEU A 167 17.61 -0.30 -7.80
N LEU A 168 16.38 -0.19 -8.31
CA LEU A 168 15.33 -1.16 -8.02
C LEU A 168 15.53 -2.51 -8.71
N ALA A 169 16.19 -2.55 -9.86
CA ALA A 169 16.48 -3.79 -10.56
C ALA A 169 17.55 -4.63 -9.86
N GLU A 170 18.47 -3.99 -9.13
CA GLU A 170 19.61 -4.63 -8.44
C GLU A 170 19.35 -4.92 -6.95
N ALA A 171 18.23 -4.45 -6.40
CA ALA A 171 17.92 -4.52 -4.96
C ALA A 171 17.36 -5.87 -4.49
#